data_AF-A0A950XP46-F1
#
_entry.id   AF-A0A950XP46-F1
#
_cell.length_a   1.000
_cell.length_b   1.000
_cell.length_c   1.000
_cell.angle_alpha   90.00
_cell.angle_beta   90.00
_cell.angle_gamma   90.00
#
_symmetry.space_group_name_H-M   'P 1'
#
loop_
_entity.id
_entity.type
_entity.pdbx_description
1 polymer ?
#
loop_
_entity_poly.entity_id
_entity_poly.type
_entity_poly.pdbx_seq_one_letter_code
_entity_poly.pdbx_strand_id
1 'polypeptide(L)'
;MSGKLIVSVSGIGERTLADVDAFCAQMDARSVPVSLLVAPRLKGGYRLDRDPATVEWLARRRAGGDAVLLHGYDEAATKKRRGEFASLPAHEANLRLMAADRVLEHLGLRTRLFAAPGWTVSSGTVKALPSNGFRLLTALHGMTDLVRHTTVRARVLGIGEGFLSEPWWCRMLVLSAERIARRGGIVRVAVAAPQLRKPGPLQAMLDAVDLAALHGCTPTVYQWRPYQAVPEAA
;
A
#
# COMPACT_ATOMS: atom_id res chain seq x y z
N MET A 1 -22.05 12.30 -0.74
CA MET A 1 -20.85 12.01 0.09
C MET A 1 -19.62 12.30 -0.75
N SER A 2 -18.62 12.98 -0.20
CA SER A 2 -17.33 13.16 -0.86
C SER A 2 -16.65 11.80 -1.03
N GLY A 3 -16.01 11.59 -2.19
CA GLY A 3 -15.19 10.41 -2.42
C GLY A 3 -13.99 10.34 -1.47
N LYS A 4 -13.21 9.27 -1.55
CA LYS A 4 -11.96 9.12 -0.78
C LYS A 4 -10.79 8.96 -1.74
N LEU A 5 -9.64 9.50 -1.38
CA LEU A 5 -8.38 9.31 -2.09
C LEU A 5 -7.39 8.59 -1.18
N ILE A 6 -6.81 7.50 -1.67
CA ILE A 6 -5.71 6.78 -1.03
C ILE A 6 -4.55 6.70 -2.02
N VAL A 7 -3.39 7.21 -1.62
CA VAL A 7 -2.14 7.15 -2.39
C VAL A 7 -1.21 6.14 -1.73
N SER A 8 -0.56 5.27 -2.51
CA SER A 8 0.33 4.24 -1.98
C SER A 8 1.62 4.12 -2.76
N VAL A 9 2.72 3.82 -2.07
CA VAL A 9 4.04 3.61 -2.67
C VAL A 9 4.65 2.30 -2.17
N SER A 10 5.15 1.47 -3.09
CA SER A 10 5.85 0.21 -2.80
C SER A 10 7.30 0.22 -3.29
N GLY A 11 8.08 -0.81 -2.99
CA GLY A 11 9.46 -0.93 -3.46
C GLY A 11 10.41 0.11 -2.83
N ILE A 12 10.13 0.48 -1.58
CA ILE A 12 10.88 1.48 -0.81
C ILE A 12 12.15 0.82 -0.25
N GLY A 13 13.31 1.38 -0.57
CA GLY A 13 14.60 0.99 0.01
C GLY A 13 15.69 1.99 -0.35
N GLU A 14 16.93 1.73 0.08
CA GLU A 14 18.09 2.63 -0.08
C GLU A 14 18.21 3.29 -1.47
N ARG A 15 17.92 2.55 -2.55
CA ARG A 15 18.07 3.02 -3.94
C ARG A 15 16.92 3.87 -4.45
N THR A 16 15.76 3.79 -3.81
CA THR A 16 14.54 4.48 -4.21
C THR A 16 14.13 5.55 -3.20
N LEU A 17 14.73 5.58 -2.01
CA LEU A 17 14.33 6.45 -0.90
C LEU A 17 14.25 7.93 -1.31
N ALA A 18 15.24 8.44 -2.05
CA ALA A 18 15.23 9.83 -2.51
C ALA A 18 14.05 10.15 -3.45
N ASP A 19 13.74 9.25 -4.39
CA ASP A 19 12.61 9.41 -5.31
C ASP A 19 11.27 9.37 -4.53
N VAL A 20 11.18 8.50 -3.52
CA VAL A 20 9.99 8.37 -2.66
C VAL A 20 9.82 9.58 -1.76
N ASP A 21 10.89 10.09 -1.16
CA ASP A 21 10.86 11.27 -0.29
C ASP A 21 10.43 12.51 -1.06
N ALA A 22 10.96 12.72 -2.27
CA ALA A 22 10.55 13.80 -3.17
C ALA A 22 9.06 13.68 -3.56
N PHE A 23 8.57 12.48 -3.84
CA PHE A 23 7.15 12.24 -4.09
C PHE A 23 6.29 12.52 -2.85
N CYS A 24 6.74 12.10 -1.67
CA CYS A 24 6.04 12.37 -0.41
C CYS A 24 5.95 13.88 -0.13
N ALA A 25 7.00 14.66 -0.39
CA ALA A 25 6.95 16.12 -0.26
C ALA A 25 5.90 16.75 -1.20
N GLN A 26 5.72 16.21 -2.42
CA GLN A 26 4.65 16.63 -3.33
C GLN A 26 3.26 16.30 -2.79
N MET A 27 3.11 15.19 -2.05
CA MET A 27 1.85 14.81 -1.40
C MET A 27 1.58 15.67 -0.16
N ASP A 28 2.62 15.99 0.62
CA ASP A 28 2.53 16.85 1.80
C ASP A 28 2.08 18.27 1.39
N ALA A 29 2.62 18.82 0.29
CA ALA A 29 2.17 20.09 -0.30
C ALA A 29 0.68 20.10 -0.70
N ARG A 30 0.12 18.90 -0.94
CA ARG A 30 -1.30 18.69 -1.26
C ARG A 30 -2.13 18.25 -0.05
N SER A 31 -1.53 18.17 1.15
CA SER A 31 -2.15 17.62 2.36
C SER A 31 -2.69 16.20 2.17
N VAL A 32 -1.98 15.37 1.38
CA VAL A 32 -2.33 13.98 1.10
C VAL A 32 -1.38 13.05 1.86
N PRO A 33 -1.84 12.34 2.90
CA PRO A 33 -1.00 11.36 3.58
C PRO A 33 -0.81 10.12 2.69
N VAL A 34 0.33 9.46 2.83
CA VAL A 34 0.76 8.34 1.98
C VAL A 34 0.65 7.01 2.72
N SER A 35 0.23 5.95 2.01
CA SER A 35 0.29 4.57 2.50
C SER A 35 1.55 3.88 1.96
N LEU A 36 2.55 3.72 2.81
CA LEU A 36 3.86 3.14 2.51
C LEU A 36 3.79 1.62 2.62
N LEU A 37 3.97 0.94 1.50
CA LEU A 37 3.89 -0.52 1.36
C LEU A 37 5.30 -1.09 1.51
N VAL A 38 5.58 -1.62 2.70
CA VAL A 38 6.94 -1.99 3.14
C VAL A 38 7.13 -3.50 3.05
N ALA A 39 8.12 -3.94 2.29
CA ALA A 39 8.58 -5.32 2.27
C ALA A 39 9.93 -5.43 3.02
N PRO A 40 10.10 -6.40 3.94
CA PRO A 40 11.37 -6.62 4.62
C PRO A 40 12.55 -6.92 3.68
N ARG A 41 12.26 -7.54 2.52
CA ARG A 41 13.24 -7.88 1.50
C ARG A 41 12.74 -7.49 0.11
N LEU A 42 13.66 -6.94 -0.68
CA LEU A 42 13.42 -6.57 -2.08
C LEU A 42 14.44 -7.29 -2.99
N LYS A 43 14.22 -7.17 -4.30
CA LYS A 43 15.15 -7.68 -5.33
C LYS A 43 16.56 -7.12 -5.16
N GLY A 44 17.54 -7.87 -5.68
CA GLY A 44 18.95 -7.47 -5.61
C GLY A 44 19.59 -7.69 -4.24
N GLY A 45 18.99 -8.50 -3.37
CA GLY A 45 19.53 -8.85 -2.06
C GLY A 45 19.31 -7.79 -0.97
N TYR A 46 18.47 -6.79 -1.25
CA TYR A 46 18.14 -5.74 -0.30
C TYR A 46 17.43 -6.30 0.93
N ARG A 47 17.78 -5.78 2.10
CA ARG A 47 17.13 -6.10 3.37
C ARG A 47 16.94 -4.84 4.20
N LEU A 48 15.70 -4.61 4.64
CA LEU A 48 15.35 -3.43 5.43
C LEU A 48 16.06 -3.38 6.78
N ASP A 49 16.34 -4.54 7.39
CA ASP A 49 17.07 -4.66 8.66
C ASP A 49 18.55 -4.25 8.57
N ARG A 50 19.06 -3.98 7.37
CA ARG A 50 20.42 -3.48 7.11
C ARG A 50 20.43 -2.04 6.58
N ASP A 51 19.27 -1.39 6.55
CA ASP A 51 19.09 -0.04 6.01
C ASP A 51 18.45 0.87 7.09
N PRO A 52 19.23 1.29 8.10
CA PRO A 52 18.72 2.09 9.21
C PRO A 52 18.15 3.44 8.75
N ALA A 53 18.68 4.02 7.66
CA ALA A 53 18.21 5.28 7.11
C ALA A 53 16.78 5.18 6.59
N THR A 54 16.45 4.13 5.80
CA THR A 54 15.08 3.89 5.36
C THR A 54 14.15 3.57 6.53
N VAL A 55 14.61 2.81 7.54
CA VAL A 55 13.83 2.51 8.74
C VAL A 55 13.46 3.77 9.52
N GLU A 56 14.44 4.65 9.78
CA GLU A 56 14.21 5.92 10.45
C GLU A 56 13.26 6.82 9.65
N TRP A 57 13.44 6.88 8.33
CA TRP A 57 12.55 7.61 7.44
C TRP A 57 11.11 7.10 7.54
N LEU A 58 10.89 5.78 7.46
CA LEU A 58 9.57 5.16 7.61
C LEU A 58 8.94 5.47 8.97
N ALA A 59 9.73 5.44 10.04
CA ALA A 59 9.25 5.75 11.39
C ALA A 59 8.80 7.22 11.50
N ARG A 60 9.59 8.15 10.95
CA ARG A 60 9.23 9.59 10.91
C ARG A 60 7.97 9.84 10.07
N ARG A 61 7.87 9.24 8.88
CA ARG A 61 6.66 9.35 8.04
C ARG A 61 5.42 8.84 8.77
N ARG A 62 5.52 7.67 9.43
CA ARG A 62 4.43 7.11 10.24
C ARG A 62 4.02 8.04 11.38
N ALA A 63 4.97 8.62 12.09
CA ALA A 63 4.69 9.59 13.15
C ALA A 63 4.00 10.87 12.61
N GLY A 64 4.28 11.23 11.36
CA GLY A 64 3.63 12.34 10.63
C GLY A 64 2.23 12.03 10.07
N GLY A 65 1.72 10.81 10.24
CA GLY A 65 0.36 10.43 9.82
C GLY A 65 0.27 9.53 8.59
N ASP A 66 1.41 9.18 7.98
CA ASP A 66 1.43 8.15 6.93
C ASP A 66 1.14 6.76 7.50
N ALA A 67 0.55 5.89 6.68
CA ALA A 67 0.35 4.50 7.06
C ALA A 67 1.54 3.64 6.62
N VAL A 68 1.95 2.71 7.48
CA VAL A 68 2.89 1.64 7.12
C VAL A 68 2.11 0.33 7.02
N LEU A 69 2.20 -0.33 5.87
CA LEU A 69 1.56 -1.62 5.60
C LEU A 69 2.64 -2.65 5.29
N LEU A 70 2.45 -3.89 5.77
CA LEU A 70 3.30 -4.98 5.33
C LEU A 70 2.93 -5.34 3.88
N HIS A 71 3.92 -5.37 3.00
CA HIS A 71 3.78 -5.66 1.57
C HIS A 71 4.57 -6.91 1.16
N GLY A 72 4.29 -8.02 1.83
CA GLY A 72 4.96 -9.29 1.62
C GLY A 72 6.20 -9.48 2.47
N TYR A 73 6.96 -10.54 2.22
CA TYR A 73 8.19 -10.86 2.96
C TYR A 73 9.42 -10.79 2.05
N ASP A 74 9.36 -11.43 0.89
CA ASP A 74 10.48 -11.53 -0.05
C ASP A 74 10.02 -11.34 -1.51
N GLU A 75 10.06 -10.10 -1.99
CA GLU A 75 9.80 -9.82 -3.41
C GLU A 75 10.83 -10.48 -4.34
N ALA A 76 12.04 -10.76 -3.86
CA ALA A 76 13.10 -11.39 -4.63
C ALA A 76 12.85 -12.89 -4.88
N ALA A 77 12.13 -13.55 -3.97
CA ALA A 77 11.77 -14.97 -4.09
C ALA A 77 10.58 -15.23 -5.04
N THR A 78 9.94 -14.18 -5.59
CA THR A 78 8.76 -14.32 -6.45
C THR A 78 9.13 -14.67 -7.90
N LYS A 79 8.55 -15.76 -8.44
CA LYS A 79 8.62 -16.07 -9.87
C LYS A 79 7.86 -14.98 -10.65
N LYS A 80 8.46 -14.50 -11.75
CA LYS A 80 8.10 -13.33 -12.61
C LYS A 80 6.62 -13.07 -12.99
N ARG A 81 5.65 -13.90 -12.61
CA ARG A 81 4.24 -13.79 -13.04
C ARG A 81 3.18 -13.73 -11.93
N ARG A 82 3.51 -14.05 -10.67
CA ARG A 82 2.53 -14.06 -9.56
C ARG A 82 3.18 -13.53 -8.28
N GLY A 83 2.47 -12.66 -7.57
CA GLY A 83 2.93 -12.13 -6.27
C GLY A 83 3.15 -13.25 -5.25
N GLU A 84 4.02 -13.01 -4.28
CA GLU A 84 4.52 -14.00 -3.32
C GLU A 84 3.42 -14.86 -2.69
N PHE A 85 2.31 -14.22 -2.31
CA PHE A 85 1.20 -14.84 -1.60
C PHE A 85 0.06 -15.32 -2.51
N ALA A 86 0.19 -15.20 -3.84
CA ALA A 86 -0.89 -15.48 -4.77
C ALA A 86 -1.29 -16.96 -4.85
N SER A 87 -0.38 -17.88 -4.55
CA SER A 87 -0.62 -19.33 -4.65
C SER A 87 -0.15 -20.15 -3.45
N LEU A 88 0.27 -19.51 -2.35
CA LEU A 88 0.82 -20.25 -1.20
C LEU A 88 -0.25 -21.03 -0.45
N PRO A 89 0.06 -22.28 -0.04
CA PRO A 89 -0.68 -22.98 1.00
C PRO A 89 -0.67 -22.18 2.31
N ALA A 90 -1.70 -22.38 3.14
CA ALA A 90 -1.87 -21.62 4.39
C ALA A 90 -0.67 -21.72 5.34
N HIS A 91 -0.05 -22.90 5.45
CA HIS A 91 1.09 -23.12 6.33
C HIS A 91 2.34 -22.32 5.88
N GLU A 92 2.64 -22.33 4.59
CA GLU A 92 3.77 -21.57 4.04
C GLU A 92 3.53 -20.07 4.10
N ALA A 93 2.30 -19.63 3.79
CA ALA A 93 1.90 -18.23 3.96
C ALA A 93 2.06 -17.79 5.42
N ASN A 94 1.66 -18.62 6.38
CA ASN A 94 1.80 -18.35 7.80
C ASN A 94 3.27 -18.14 8.21
N LEU A 95 4.18 -19.04 7.81
CA LEU A 95 5.60 -18.91 8.12
C LEU A 95 6.20 -17.60 7.59
N ARG A 96 5.86 -17.21 6.36
CA ARG A 96 6.36 -15.97 5.76
C ARG A 96 5.77 -14.72 6.41
N LEU A 97 4.48 -14.74 6.74
CA LEU A 97 3.84 -13.66 7.49
C LEU A 97 4.45 -13.50 8.89
N MET A 98 4.69 -14.60 9.60
CA MET A 98 5.35 -14.58 10.92
C MET A 98 6.76 -13.99 10.82
N ALA A 99 7.55 -14.43 9.83
CA ALA A 99 8.90 -13.91 9.63
C ALA A 99 8.89 -12.41 9.30
N ALA A 100 7.97 -11.97 8.45
CA ALA A 100 7.82 -10.58 8.08
C ALA A 100 7.37 -9.68 9.23
N ASP A 101 6.35 -10.11 9.98
CA ASP A 101 5.86 -9.38 11.17
C ASP A 101 6.97 -9.23 12.20
N ARG A 102 7.77 -10.28 12.45
CA ARG A 102 8.91 -10.21 13.38
C ARG A 102 9.99 -9.22 12.95
N VAL A 103 10.31 -9.16 11.65
CA VAL A 103 11.30 -8.18 11.16
C VAL A 103 10.77 -6.76 11.37
N LEU A 104 9.52 -6.47 10.97
CA LEU A 104 8.95 -5.14 11.19
C LEU A 104 8.78 -4.81 12.68
N GLU A 105 8.45 -5.78 13.52
CA GLU A 105 8.39 -5.61 14.98
C GLU A 105 9.74 -5.24 15.57
N HIS A 106 10.81 -5.94 15.19
CA HIS A 106 12.17 -5.64 15.65
C HIS A 106 12.62 -4.23 15.24
N LEU A 107 12.16 -3.74 14.09
CA LEU A 107 12.46 -2.40 13.57
C LEU A 107 11.52 -1.31 14.10
N GLY A 108 10.58 -1.63 15.01
CA GLY A 108 9.59 -0.67 15.52
C GLY A 108 8.51 -0.26 14.51
N LEU A 109 8.42 -0.96 13.37
CA LEU A 109 7.51 -0.68 12.26
C LEU A 109 6.27 -1.60 12.25
N ARG A 110 6.02 -2.33 13.34
CA ARG A 110 4.90 -3.30 13.42
C ARG A 110 3.57 -2.68 13.00
N THR A 111 2.83 -3.39 12.16
CA THR A 111 1.55 -2.95 11.60
C THR A 111 0.54 -4.09 11.58
N ARG A 112 -0.75 -3.73 11.58
CA ARG A 112 -1.87 -4.66 11.49
C ARG A 112 -2.53 -4.63 10.10
N LEU A 113 -1.88 -3.94 9.16
CA LEU A 113 -2.36 -3.72 7.80
C LEU A 113 -1.47 -4.50 6.83
N PHE A 114 -2.10 -5.25 5.94
CA PHE A 114 -1.41 -6.02 4.92
C PHE A 114 -1.84 -5.58 3.52
N ALA A 115 -0.88 -5.28 2.66
CA ALA A 115 -1.10 -5.02 1.25
C ALA A 115 -0.58 -6.21 0.44
N ALA A 116 -1.45 -6.84 -0.34
CA ALA A 116 -1.10 -8.00 -1.15
C ALA A 116 0.01 -7.65 -2.18
N PRO A 117 1.19 -8.31 -2.15
CA PRO A 117 2.19 -8.16 -3.22
C PRO A 117 1.59 -8.53 -4.57
N GLY A 118 1.80 -7.69 -5.59
CA GLY A 118 1.13 -7.84 -6.89
C GLY A 118 -0.41 -7.81 -6.82
N TRP A 119 -0.98 -7.33 -5.72
CA TRP A 119 -2.42 -7.14 -5.48
C TRP A 119 -3.27 -8.42 -5.43
N THR A 120 -2.62 -9.57 -5.27
CA THR A 120 -3.27 -10.90 -5.23
C THR A 120 -2.84 -11.72 -4.02
N VAL A 121 -3.78 -12.43 -3.40
CA VAL A 121 -3.51 -13.37 -2.30
C VAL A 121 -4.29 -14.67 -2.51
N SER A 122 -3.73 -15.79 -2.06
CA SER A 122 -4.40 -17.08 -1.98
C SER A 122 -5.43 -17.09 -0.85
N SER A 123 -6.42 -17.99 -0.94
CA SER A 123 -7.36 -18.24 0.16
C SER A 123 -6.65 -18.68 1.45
N GLY A 124 -5.54 -19.43 1.32
CA GLY A 124 -4.69 -19.81 2.45
C GLY A 124 -4.05 -18.61 3.14
N THR A 125 -3.56 -17.63 2.37
CA THR A 125 -3.03 -16.38 2.93
C THR A 125 -4.10 -15.58 3.65
N VAL A 126 -5.29 -15.43 3.05
CA VAL A 126 -6.42 -14.74 3.68
C VAL A 126 -6.75 -15.36 5.04
N LYS A 127 -6.73 -16.69 5.14
CA LYS A 127 -6.95 -17.42 6.40
C LYS A 127 -5.81 -17.26 7.41
N ALA A 128 -4.56 -17.13 6.95
CA ALA A 128 -3.39 -16.99 7.83
C ALA A 128 -3.23 -15.58 8.41
N LEU A 129 -3.69 -14.54 7.71
CA LEU A 129 -3.52 -13.15 8.12
C LEU A 129 -4.05 -12.83 9.55
N PRO A 130 -5.29 -13.21 9.94
CA PRO A 130 -5.81 -12.92 11.28
C PRO A 130 -4.98 -13.55 12.40
N SER A 131 -4.53 -14.78 12.21
CA SER A 131 -3.70 -15.54 13.17
C SER A 131 -2.33 -14.90 13.40
N ASN A 132 -1.85 -14.10 12.43
CA ASN A 132 -0.64 -13.29 12.53
C ASN A 132 -0.92 -11.87 13.04
N GLY A 133 -2.14 -11.59 13.48
CA GLY A 133 -2.52 -10.30 14.01
C GLY A 133 -2.90 -9.26 12.97
N PHE A 134 -2.92 -9.55 11.67
CA PHE A 134 -3.42 -8.62 10.67
C PHE A 134 -4.93 -8.43 10.79
N ARG A 135 -5.41 -7.24 10.44
CA ARG A 135 -6.79 -6.80 10.62
C ARG A 135 -7.40 -6.22 9.34
N LEU A 136 -6.55 -5.68 8.46
CA LEU A 136 -6.97 -5.18 7.16
C LEU A 136 -6.11 -5.81 6.06
N LEU A 137 -6.78 -6.34 5.03
CA LEU A 137 -6.16 -6.79 3.79
C LEU A 137 -6.54 -5.83 2.66
N THR A 138 -5.55 -5.26 1.98
CA THR A 138 -5.76 -4.48 0.75
C THR A 138 -5.32 -5.32 -0.46
N ALA A 139 -6.25 -5.51 -1.40
CA ALA A 139 -6.04 -6.30 -2.61
C ALA A 139 -6.53 -5.52 -3.84
N LEU A 140 -6.39 -6.10 -5.03
CA LEU A 140 -6.69 -5.45 -6.31
C LEU A 140 -8.08 -4.80 -6.37
N HIS A 141 -9.09 -5.51 -5.87
CA HIS A 141 -10.51 -5.12 -6.03
C HIS A 141 -11.17 -4.58 -4.78
N GLY A 142 -10.48 -4.58 -3.64
CA GLY A 142 -11.07 -4.07 -2.40
C GLY A 142 -10.15 -4.11 -1.19
N MET A 143 -10.71 -3.61 -0.10
CA MET A 143 -10.12 -3.59 1.24
C MET A 143 -11.02 -4.44 2.14
N THR A 144 -10.46 -5.50 2.71
CA THR A 144 -11.19 -6.48 3.53
C THR A 144 -10.83 -6.27 5.00
N ASP A 145 -11.81 -5.95 5.82
CA ASP A 145 -11.70 -6.07 7.26
C ASP A 145 -11.72 -7.56 7.62
N LEU A 146 -10.59 -8.05 8.11
CA LEU A 146 -10.39 -9.47 8.40
C LEU A 146 -11.07 -9.93 9.69
N VAL A 147 -11.44 -8.99 10.57
CA VAL A 147 -12.17 -9.28 11.80
C VAL A 147 -13.67 -9.27 11.55
N ARG A 148 -14.14 -8.27 10.79
CA ARG A 148 -15.58 -8.08 10.50
C ARG A 148 -16.04 -8.87 9.27
N HIS A 149 -15.12 -9.45 8.51
CA HIS A 149 -15.37 -10.13 7.25
C HIS A 149 -16.13 -9.27 6.21
N THR A 150 -15.93 -7.95 6.27
CA THR A 150 -16.55 -6.99 5.36
C THR A 150 -15.54 -6.49 4.33
N THR A 151 -15.95 -6.39 3.07
CA THR A 151 -15.10 -5.87 2.00
C THR A 151 -15.67 -4.61 1.39
N VAL A 152 -14.89 -3.53 1.45
CA VAL A 152 -15.16 -2.33 0.68
C VAL A 152 -14.59 -2.51 -0.73
N ARG A 153 -15.46 -2.56 -1.74
CA ARG A 153 -15.05 -2.71 -3.14
C ARG A 153 -14.52 -1.38 -3.67
N ALA A 154 -13.24 -1.37 -4.04
CA ALA A 154 -12.57 -0.23 -4.63
C ALA A 154 -11.35 -0.77 -5.35
N ARG A 155 -11.29 -0.66 -6.68
CA ARG A 155 -10.14 -1.16 -7.44
C ARG A 155 -8.94 -0.22 -7.27
N VAL A 156 -7.74 -0.78 -7.09
CA VAL A 156 -6.51 0.01 -7.16
C VAL A 156 -6.09 0.25 -8.61
N LEU A 157 -5.70 1.49 -8.89
CA LEU A 157 -5.13 1.92 -10.16
C LEU A 157 -3.63 2.11 -9.92
N GLY A 158 -2.79 1.30 -10.55
CA GLY A 158 -1.36 1.33 -10.23
C GLY A 158 -0.41 1.47 -11.41
N ILE A 159 0.84 1.79 -11.09
CA ILE A 159 1.97 1.85 -12.03
C ILE A 159 3.14 1.03 -11.44
N GLY A 160 3.62 0.04 -12.19
CA GLY A 160 4.59 -0.94 -11.68
C GLY A 160 3.94 -1.99 -10.75
N GLU A 161 4.75 -2.86 -10.12
CA GLU A 161 4.26 -3.92 -9.20
C GLU A 161 3.09 -4.76 -9.76
N GLY A 162 3.23 -5.23 -11.01
CA GLY A 162 2.19 -5.97 -11.73
C GLY A 162 1.31 -5.11 -12.65
N PHE A 163 1.46 -3.79 -12.62
CA PHE A 163 0.87 -2.86 -13.58
C PHE A 163 1.86 -2.40 -14.66
N LEU A 164 1.29 -1.95 -15.77
CA LEU A 164 1.99 -1.29 -16.87
C LEU A 164 2.51 0.09 -16.45
N SER A 165 3.44 0.67 -17.23
CA SER A 165 4.07 1.98 -16.94
C SER A 165 4.23 2.86 -18.19
N GLU A 166 3.69 2.42 -19.31
CA GLU A 166 3.74 3.09 -20.60
C GLU A 166 2.85 4.36 -20.60
N PRO A 167 3.14 5.35 -21.45
CA PRO A 167 2.41 6.62 -21.47
C PRO A 167 0.89 6.48 -21.63
N TRP A 168 0.44 5.55 -22.49
CA TRP A 168 -0.99 5.29 -22.68
C TRP A 168 -1.66 4.73 -21.42
N TRP A 169 -0.94 3.92 -20.63
CA TRP A 169 -1.43 3.37 -19.37
C TRP A 169 -1.54 4.46 -18.31
N CYS A 170 -0.52 5.32 -18.22
CA CYS A 170 -0.52 6.50 -17.35
C CYS A 170 -1.76 7.38 -17.61
N ARG A 171 -2.07 7.64 -18.90
CA ARG A 171 -3.28 8.36 -19.28
C ARG A 171 -4.56 7.63 -18.85
N MET A 172 -4.63 6.31 -19.06
CA MET A 172 -5.79 5.51 -18.65
C MET A 172 -5.99 5.48 -17.14
N LEU A 173 -4.91 5.50 -16.35
CA LEU A 173 -4.96 5.60 -14.90
C LEU A 173 -5.60 6.92 -14.48
N VAL A 174 -5.11 8.04 -15.01
CA VAL A 174 -5.63 9.39 -14.71
C VAL A 174 -7.12 9.49 -15.02
N LEU A 175 -7.54 9.10 -16.24
CA LEU A 175 -8.94 9.10 -16.66
C LEU A 175 -9.83 8.18 -15.79
N SER A 176 -9.25 7.10 -15.27
CA SER A 176 -9.98 6.18 -14.38
C SER A 176 -10.12 6.75 -12.97
N ALA A 177 -9.08 7.41 -12.45
CA ALA A 177 -9.12 8.09 -11.17
C ALA A 177 -10.17 9.20 -11.17
N GLU A 178 -10.16 10.06 -12.20
CA GLU A 178 -11.14 11.13 -12.40
C GLU A 178 -12.57 10.59 -12.44
N ARG A 179 -12.82 9.54 -13.23
CA ARG A 179 -14.15 8.93 -13.33
C ARG A 179 -14.67 8.40 -12.00
N ILE A 180 -13.79 7.80 -11.19
CA ILE A 180 -14.15 7.30 -9.85
C ILE A 180 -14.43 8.47 -8.91
N ALA A 181 -13.58 9.50 -8.92
CA ALA A 181 -13.71 10.69 -8.10
C ALA A 181 -15.02 11.43 -8.37
N ARG A 182 -15.34 11.68 -9.65
CA ARG A 182 -16.57 12.34 -10.09
C ARG A 182 -17.84 11.61 -9.64
N ARG A 183 -17.76 10.30 -9.41
CA ARG A 183 -18.87 9.47 -8.92
C ARG A 183 -18.91 9.36 -7.39
N GLY A 184 -18.07 10.09 -6.67
CA GLY A 184 -17.96 10.01 -5.21
C GLY A 184 -17.39 8.68 -4.71
N GLY A 185 -16.63 7.97 -5.54
CA GLY A 185 -16.04 6.67 -5.20
C GLY A 185 -14.74 6.78 -4.37
N ILE A 186 -14.15 5.62 -4.09
CA ILE A 186 -12.83 5.53 -3.45
C ILE A 186 -11.77 5.37 -4.53
N VAL A 187 -11.00 6.43 -4.77
CA VAL A 187 -9.83 6.44 -5.64
C VAL A 187 -8.65 5.84 -4.87
N ARG A 188 -8.12 4.72 -5.36
CA ARG A 188 -6.92 4.08 -4.81
C ARG A 188 -5.85 4.12 -5.89
N VAL A 189 -4.83 4.95 -5.74
CA VAL A 189 -3.69 5.03 -6.66
C VAL A 189 -2.43 4.47 -6.03
N ALA A 190 -1.65 3.70 -6.77
CA ALA A 190 -0.43 3.08 -6.26
C ALA A 190 0.73 3.16 -7.27
N VAL A 191 1.95 3.36 -6.78
CA VAL A 191 3.14 3.41 -7.63
C VAL A 191 4.29 2.62 -7.02
N ALA A 192 4.97 1.82 -7.83
CA ALA A 192 6.24 1.22 -7.44
C ALA A 192 7.34 2.28 -7.50
N ALA A 193 8.10 2.46 -6.43
CA ALA A 193 9.09 3.53 -6.31
C ALA A 193 10.09 3.65 -7.48
N PRO A 194 10.59 2.56 -8.10
CA PRO A 194 11.45 2.68 -9.29
C PRO A 194 10.81 3.40 -10.49
N GLN A 195 9.49 3.57 -10.51
CA GLN A 195 8.79 4.31 -11.57
C GLN A 195 8.75 5.82 -11.29
N LEU A 196 8.95 6.28 -10.05
CA LEU A 196 8.86 7.70 -9.68
C LEU A 196 9.93 8.57 -10.33
N ARG A 197 11.10 8.00 -10.66
CA ARG A 197 12.15 8.70 -11.43
C ARG A 197 11.78 8.99 -12.87
N LYS A 198 10.72 8.36 -13.39
CA LYS A 198 10.28 8.57 -14.78
C LYS A 198 9.22 9.67 -14.78
N PRO A 199 9.35 10.70 -15.64
CA PRO A 199 8.45 11.84 -15.61
C PRO A 199 6.99 11.46 -15.92
N GLY A 200 6.75 10.50 -16.83
CA GLY A 200 5.40 10.05 -17.18
C GLY A 200 4.62 9.45 -15.99
N PRO A 201 5.11 8.37 -15.35
CA PRO A 201 4.52 7.81 -14.14
C PRO A 201 4.36 8.81 -12.99
N LEU A 202 5.37 9.64 -12.74
CA LEU A 202 5.31 10.66 -11.70
C LEU A 202 4.16 11.64 -11.97
N GLN A 203 4.13 12.23 -13.17
CA GLN A 203 3.10 13.20 -13.54
C GLN A 203 1.70 12.57 -13.48
N ALA A 204 1.53 11.33 -13.93
CA ALA A 204 0.25 10.64 -13.88
C ALA A 204 -0.25 10.41 -12.44
N MET A 205 0.65 10.17 -11.49
CA MET A 205 0.28 10.09 -10.07
C MET A 205 -0.16 11.47 -9.54
N LEU A 206 0.57 12.53 -9.88
CA LEU A 206 0.21 13.90 -9.50
C LEU A 206 -1.14 14.32 -10.09
N ASP A 207 -1.35 14.10 -11.38
CA ASP A 207 -2.60 14.42 -12.08
C ASP A 207 -3.80 13.66 -11.48
N ALA A 208 -3.62 12.38 -11.15
CA ALA A 208 -4.68 11.58 -10.54
C ALA A 208 -5.05 12.07 -9.14
N VAL A 209 -4.07 12.54 -8.35
CA VAL A 209 -4.29 13.16 -7.03
C VAL A 209 -5.00 14.50 -7.19
N ASP A 210 -4.52 15.35 -8.08
CA ASP A 210 -5.05 16.69 -8.29
C ASP A 210 -6.50 16.64 -8.83
N LEU A 211 -6.81 15.72 -9.74
CA LEU A 211 -8.19 15.50 -10.20
C LEU A 211 -9.11 14.91 -9.12
N ALA A 212 -8.60 14.02 -8.28
CA ALA A 212 -9.38 13.49 -7.17
C ALA A 212 -9.71 14.60 -6.15
N ALA A 213 -8.75 15.46 -5.84
CA ALA A 213 -8.93 16.63 -4.98
C ALA A 213 -9.90 17.65 -5.60
N LEU A 214 -9.79 17.93 -6.91
CA LEU A 214 -10.70 18.80 -7.65
C LEU A 214 -12.16 18.33 -7.54
N HIS A 215 -12.38 17.01 -7.55
CA HIS A 215 -13.70 16.41 -7.36
C HIS A 215 -14.10 16.21 -5.88
N GLY A 216 -13.37 16.84 -4.95
CA GLY A 216 -13.69 16.87 -3.53
C GLY A 216 -13.45 15.55 -2.80
N CYS A 217 -12.61 14.65 -3.32
CA CYS A 217 -12.23 13.45 -2.58
C CYS A 217 -11.44 13.82 -1.33
N THR A 218 -11.82 13.28 -0.18
CA THR A 218 -11.06 13.45 1.06
C THR A 218 -9.84 12.54 1.06
N PRO A 219 -8.61 13.06 1.20
CA PRO A 219 -7.42 12.24 1.36
C PRO A 219 -7.48 11.40 2.64
N THR A 220 -7.03 10.15 2.57
CA THR A 220 -6.92 9.24 3.71
C THR A 220 -5.89 8.17 3.42
N VAL A 221 -5.43 7.49 4.46
CA VAL A 221 -4.61 6.29 4.36
C VAL A 221 -5.43 5.03 4.58
N TYR A 222 -4.87 3.86 4.25
CA TYR A 222 -5.39 2.61 4.77
C TYR A 222 -5.25 2.60 6.28
N GLN A 223 -6.36 2.35 6.98
CA GLN A 223 -6.40 2.28 8.44
C GLN A 223 -7.45 1.26 8.87
N TRP A 224 -7.19 0.60 9.98
CA TRP A 224 -8.17 -0.24 10.66
C TRP A 224 -8.43 0.37 12.04
N ARG A 225 -9.68 0.70 12.31
CA ARG A 225 -10.09 1.23 13.61
C ARG A 225 -10.87 0.15 14.36
N PRO A 226 -10.47 -0.19 15.60
CA PRO A 226 -11.34 -1.00 16.46
C PRO A 226 -12.68 -0.27 16.61
N TYR A 227 -13.76 -1.02 16.87
CA TYR A 227 -15.03 -0.38 17.20
C TYR A 227 -14.81 0.50 18.44
N GLN A 228 -15.21 1.77 18.40
CA GLN A 228 -15.33 2.51 19.65
C GLN A 228 -16.45 1.83 20.41
N ALA A 229 -16.15 1.23 21.58
CA ALA A 229 -17.21 0.81 22.47
C ALA A 229 -18.15 2.00 22.66
N VAL A 230 -19.42 1.83 22.30
CA VAL A 230 -20.45 2.78 22.69
C VAL A 230 -20.33 2.87 24.21
N PRO A 231 -20.13 4.06 24.81
CA PRO A 231 -20.18 4.16 26.26
C PRO A 231 -21.55 3.64 26.67
N GLU A 232 -21.58 2.58 27.49
CA GLU A 232 -22.82 2.19 28.16
C GLU A 232 -23.35 3.45 28.85
N ALA A 233 -24.52 3.90 28.41
CA ALA A 233 -25.26 4.94 29.11
C ALA A 233 -25.59 4.37 30.49
N ALA A 234 -24.90 4.88 31.51
CA ALA A 234 -25.23 4.70 32.92
C ALA A 234 -26.38 5.63 33.32
#